data_AF-A0A1X7H7S6-F1
#
_entry.id   AF-A0A1X7H7S6-F1
#
_cell.length_a   1.000
_cell.length_b   1.000
_cell.length_c   1.000
_cell.angle_alpha   90.00
_cell.angle_beta   90.00
_cell.angle_gamma   90.00
#
_symmetry.space_group_name_H-M   'P 1'
#
loop_
_entity.id
_entity.type
_entity.pdbx_description
1 polymer ?
#
loop_
_entity_poly.entity_id
_entity_poly.type
_entity_poly.pdbx_seq_one_letter_code
_entity_poly.pdbx_strand_id
1 'polypeptide(L)'
;MSPSSSSSTDELQALRAELAAMKGELRVVTVERDLLRERLKAYQRQLFASRSEVRGAEQRDLFLNEAEALATGCEPAQQAETEQSVEVGAHERRKRGRKPLNPMLPREVVRHELPESERVCAHDGHALVEIGAEISEQPDIVPQQVRVIQHQRIKHACPCCDLGIKVTPAPSRIIPKGLLTESALAWVVVSKFADALPLYRIAALLHRFGGDLSRGTLAASVVRVGMAVQPLINLMRDHLLEADIVYGDETTVQVLKEPGRAAQRKSYMWAQMNGTGPPVRMFVSARSSTPSS
;
A
#
# COMPACT_ATOMS: atom_id res chain seq x y z
N MET A 1 54.78 -68.15 -42.49
CA MET A 1 53.35 -68.18 -42.12
C MET A 1 53.28 -67.92 -40.63
N SER A 2 52.77 -66.74 -40.26
CA SER A 2 53.06 -66.08 -38.98
C SER A 2 51.84 -66.17 -38.04
N PRO A 3 51.96 -66.73 -36.82
CA PRO A 3 50.84 -66.82 -35.87
C PRO A 3 50.89 -65.74 -34.76
N SER A 4 51.54 -64.59 -34.99
CA SER A 4 51.79 -63.58 -33.94
C SER A 4 50.83 -62.38 -33.93
N SER A 5 49.84 -62.31 -34.83
CA SER A 5 48.91 -61.17 -34.93
C SER A 5 47.63 -61.31 -34.10
N SER A 6 47.29 -62.50 -33.60
CA SER A 6 46.08 -62.73 -32.79
C SER A 6 46.26 -62.37 -31.31
N SER A 7 47.45 -62.58 -30.73
CA SER A 7 47.68 -62.26 -29.32
C SER A 7 47.64 -60.75 -29.04
N SER A 8 48.13 -59.93 -29.97
CA SER A 8 48.14 -58.47 -29.83
C SER A 8 46.74 -57.86 -29.99
N THR A 9 45.87 -58.46 -30.79
CA THR A 9 44.47 -58.02 -30.90
C THR A 9 43.66 -58.38 -29.67
N ASP A 10 43.92 -59.53 -29.05
CA ASP A 10 43.25 -59.97 -27.83
C ASP A 10 43.68 -59.13 -26.62
N GLU A 11 44.96 -58.78 -26.50
CA GLU A 11 45.48 -57.84 -25.50
C GLU A 11 44.86 -56.43 -25.65
N LEU A 12 44.72 -55.94 -26.89
CA LEU A 12 44.06 -54.66 -27.15
C LEU A 12 42.56 -54.69 -26.82
N GLN A 13 41.89 -55.83 -26.99
CA GLN A 13 40.49 -56.00 -26.59
C GLN A 13 40.34 -56.06 -25.07
N ALA A 14 41.22 -56.78 -24.37
CA ALA A 14 41.26 -56.83 -22.91
C ALA A 14 41.48 -55.43 -22.30
N LEU A 15 42.47 -54.68 -22.79
CA LEU A 15 42.73 -53.31 -22.36
C LEU A 15 41.56 -52.37 -22.64
N ARG A 16 40.85 -52.54 -23.76
CA ARG A 16 39.63 -51.75 -24.06
C ARG A 16 38.49 -52.08 -23.12
N ALA A 17 38.32 -53.36 -22.74
CA ALA A 17 37.32 -53.78 -21.76
C ALA A 17 37.63 -53.22 -20.37
N GLU A 18 38.90 -53.26 -19.94
CA GLU A 18 39.35 -52.64 -18.68
C GLU A 18 39.15 -51.13 -18.68
N LEU A 19 39.49 -50.44 -19.77
CA LEU A 19 39.24 -49.00 -19.90
C LEU A 19 37.74 -48.66 -19.87
N ALA A 20 36.89 -49.53 -20.42
CA ALA A 20 35.44 -49.34 -20.36
C ALA A 20 34.91 -49.54 -18.94
N ALA A 21 35.39 -50.55 -18.21
CA ALA A 21 35.05 -50.81 -16.82
C ALA A 21 35.49 -49.64 -15.91
N MET A 22 36.74 -49.22 -16.02
CA MET A 22 37.30 -48.08 -15.26
C MET A 22 36.56 -46.77 -15.55
N LYS A 23 36.14 -46.54 -16.81
CA LYS A 23 35.29 -45.38 -17.16
C LYS A 23 33.89 -45.48 -16.55
N GLY A 24 33.35 -46.69 -16.43
CA GLY A 24 32.08 -46.94 -15.73
C GLY A 24 32.17 -46.59 -14.25
N GLU A 25 33.19 -47.11 -13.57
CA GLU A 25 33.45 -46.81 -12.15
C GLU A 25 33.69 -45.32 -11.90
N LEU A 26 34.49 -44.67 -12.77
CA LEU A 26 34.75 -43.24 -12.66
C LEU A 26 33.45 -42.42 -12.78
N ARG A 27 32.49 -42.83 -13.63
CA ARG A 27 31.19 -42.17 -13.74
C ARG A 27 30.39 -42.31 -12.45
N VAL A 28 30.35 -43.50 -11.86
CA VAL A 28 29.62 -43.74 -10.59
C VAL A 28 30.19 -42.88 -9.48
N VAL A 29 31.51 -42.90 -9.29
CA VAL A 29 32.19 -42.11 -8.24
C VAL A 29 32.02 -40.60 -8.48
N THR A 30 31.99 -40.15 -9.74
CA THR A 30 31.74 -38.75 -10.09
C THR A 30 30.33 -38.32 -9.68
N VAL A 31 29.33 -39.15 -9.97
CA VAL A 31 27.93 -38.89 -9.59
C VAL A 31 27.76 -38.86 -8.07
N GLU A 32 28.37 -39.79 -7.35
CA GLU A 32 28.35 -39.83 -5.89
C GLU A 32 29.01 -38.59 -5.27
N ARG A 33 30.18 -38.21 -5.78
CA ARG A 33 30.87 -36.97 -5.35
C ARG A 33 30.00 -35.74 -5.56
N ASP A 34 29.34 -35.64 -6.69
CA ASP A 34 28.52 -34.48 -7.01
C ASP A 34 27.25 -34.43 -6.13
N LEU A 35 26.62 -35.58 -5.88
CA LEU A 35 25.52 -35.70 -4.92
C LEU A 35 25.94 -35.30 -3.50
N LEU A 36 27.10 -35.79 -3.03
CA LEU A 36 27.62 -35.45 -1.71
C LEU A 36 27.99 -33.97 -1.60
N ARG A 37 28.54 -33.37 -2.66
CA ARG A 37 28.81 -31.92 -2.72
C ARG A 37 27.53 -31.11 -2.63
N GLU A 38 26.45 -31.50 -3.33
CA GLU A 38 25.17 -30.81 -3.23
C GLU A 38 24.55 -30.94 -1.84
N ARG A 39 24.64 -32.11 -1.21
CA ARG A 39 24.21 -32.30 0.19
C ARG A 39 25.03 -31.44 1.16
N LEU A 40 26.35 -31.37 0.99
CA LEU A 40 27.22 -30.52 1.80
C LEU A 40 26.88 -29.04 1.62
N LYS A 41 26.66 -28.57 0.40
CA LYS A 41 26.20 -27.20 0.14
C LYS A 41 24.85 -26.93 0.80
N ALA A 42 23.90 -27.88 0.74
CA ALA A 42 22.61 -27.75 1.41
C ALA A 42 22.77 -27.65 2.93
N TYR A 43 23.60 -28.48 3.56
CA TYR A 43 23.89 -28.39 4.98
C TYR A 43 24.65 -27.11 5.36
N GLN A 44 25.61 -26.67 4.54
CA GLN A 44 26.31 -25.40 4.74
C GLN A 44 25.35 -24.21 4.63
N ARG A 45 24.36 -24.25 3.71
CA ARG A 45 23.27 -23.27 3.70
C ARG A 45 22.42 -23.37 4.97
N GLN A 46 22.06 -24.56 5.45
CA GLN A 46 21.28 -24.67 6.69
C GLN A 46 22.03 -24.15 7.94
N LEU A 47 23.34 -24.40 8.02
CA LEU A 47 24.15 -24.06 9.19
C LEU A 47 24.72 -22.64 9.15
N PHE A 48 25.06 -22.15 7.95
CA PHE A 48 25.78 -20.90 7.73
C PHE A 48 25.09 -19.94 6.76
N ALA A 49 23.91 -20.26 6.22
CA ALA A 49 23.12 -19.20 5.62
C ALA A 49 22.88 -18.16 6.71
N SER A 50 23.15 -16.92 6.36
CA SER A 50 22.77 -15.79 7.18
C SER A 50 21.29 -15.96 7.56
N ARG A 51 20.92 -15.68 8.81
CA ARG A 51 19.50 -15.45 9.19
C ARG A 51 18.78 -14.44 8.28
N SER A 52 19.53 -13.75 7.41
CA SER A 52 19.09 -12.84 6.35
C SER A 52 19.01 -13.42 4.94
N GLU A 53 18.95 -14.75 4.74
CA GLU A 53 18.11 -15.28 3.64
C GLU A 53 16.63 -15.08 4.00
N VAL A 54 16.26 -13.81 4.22
CA VAL A 54 14.92 -13.33 3.94
C VAL A 54 14.80 -13.51 2.43
N ARG A 55 14.13 -14.61 2.10
CA ARG A 55 13.74 -15.02 0.78
C ARG A 55 13.25 -13.80 -0.01
N GLY A 56 13.58 -13.81 -1.30
CA GLY A 56 13.20 -12.79 -2.26
C GLY A 56 11.70 -12.58 -2.32
N ALA A 57 11.29 -11.74 -3.25
CA ALA A 57 9.91 -11.30 -3.47
C ALA A 57 8.81 -12.38 -3.49
N GLU A 58 9.11 -13.68 -3.45
CA GLU A 58 8.14 -14.76 -3.24
C GLU A 58 7.66 -14.93 -1.78
N GLN A 59 8.36 -14.38 -0.78
CA GLN A 59 7.78 -14.17 0.56
C GLN A 59 6.76 -13.02 0.58
N ARG A 60 6.63 -12.26 -0.52
CA ARG A 60 5.56 -11.25 -0.63
C ARG A 60 4.18 -11.88 -0.85
N ASP A 61 4.10 -13.12 -1.36
CA ASP A 61 2.82 -13.82 -1.66
C ASP A 61 2.40 -14.86 -0.61
N LEU A 62 3.21 -15.14 0.42
CA LEU A 62 2.78 -16.00 1.55
C LEU A 62 2.18 -15.23 2.73
N PHE A 63 2.35 -13.90 2.81
CA PHE A 63 2.06 -13.09 4.01
C PHE A 63 1.00 -11.98 3.80
N LEU A 64 0.36 -11.92 2.63
CA LEU A 64 -0.67 -10.91 2.29
C LEU A 64 -2.07 -11.55 2.08
N ASN A 65 -2.36 -12.66 2.78
CA ASN A 65 -3.54 -13.56 2.58
C ASN A 65 -4.19 -14.04 3.89
N GLU A 66 -4.02 -13.32 5.01
CA GLU A 66 -4.38 -13.82 6.35
C GLU A 66 -5.79 -13.42 6.82
N ALA A 67 -6.35 -12.30 6.31
CA ALA A 67 -7.79 -12.00 6.49
C ALA A 67 -8.64 -13.12 5.87
N GLU A 68 -8.13 -13.65 4.76
CA GLU A 68 -8.64 -14.74 3.95
C GLU A 68 -8.33 -16.15 4.51
N ALA A 69 -7.52 -16.26 5.57
CA ALA A 69 -7.15 -17.54 6.18
C ALA A 69 -7.77 -17.80 7.58
N LEU A 70 -8.21 -16.76 8.29
CA LEU A 70 -8.69 -16.84 9.68
C LEU A 70 -10.14 -16.36 9.91
N ALA A 71 -10.90 -16.06 8.85
CA ALA A 71 -12.34 -15.85 9.00
C ALA A 71 -13.10 -17.08 9.54
N THR A 72 -12.44 -18.24 9.70
CA THR A 72 -12.94 -19.47 10.33
C THR A 72 -13.32 -19.25 11.80
N GLY A 73 -14.61 -19.00 12.04
CA GLY A 73 -15.21 -18.77 13.36
C GLY A 73 -15.87 -17.40 13.53
N CYS A 74 -15.79 -16.52 12.53
CA CYS A 74 -16.51 -15.25 12.50
C CYS A 74 -17.67 -15.34 11.50
N GLU A 75 -18.90 -15.22 11.98
CA GLU A 75 -20.01 -14.91 11.08
C GLU A 75 -19.94 -13.43 10.69
N PRO A 76 -20.26 -13.08 9.42
CA PRO A 76 -20.38 -11.69 9.01
C PRO A 76 -21.36 -11.00 9.95
N ALA A 77 -21.07 -9.75 10.34
CA ALA A 77 -21.91 -9.02 11.28
C ALA A 77 -23.37 -8.97 10.79
N GLN A 78 -24.21 -9.83 11.36
CA GLN A 78 -25.66 -9.82 11.13
C GLN A 78 -26.25 -8.61 11.83
N GLN A 79 -27.33 -8.09 11.26
CA GLN A 79 -28.12 -7.05 11.91
C GLN A 79 -28.60 -7.60 13.25
N ALA A 80 -28.22 -6.94 14.34
CA ALA A 80 -28.78 -7.28 15.64
C ALA A 80 -30.25 -6.88 15.61
N GLU A 81 -31.14 -7.85 15.71
CA GLU A 81 -32.53 -7.57 16.05
C GLU A 81 -32.56 -6.74 17.33
N THR A 82 -33.41 -5.72 17.30
CA THR A 82 -33.59 -4.67 18.28
C THR A 82 -33.55 -5.21 19.71
N GLU A 83 -32.88 -4.47 20.58
CA GLU A 83 -32.65 -4.75 22.00
C GLU A 83 -33.89 -5.33 22.71
N GLN A 84 -33.97 -6.65 22.83
CA GLN A 84 -34.82 -7.29 23.83
C GLN A 84 -33.96 -7.51 25.08
N SER A 85 -34.06 -6.58 26.03
CA SER A 85 -33.60 -6.78 27.40
C SER A 85 -34.52 -7.81 28.07
N VAL A 86 -34.00 -9.03 28.30
CA VAL A 86 -34.63 -9.97 29.21
C VAL A 86 -34.04 -9.72 30.59
N GLU A 87 -34.85 -9.19 31.50
CA GLU A 87 -34.49 -9.12 32.91
C GLU A 87 -34.47 -10.53 33.49
N VAL A 88 -33.27 -11.08 33.68
CA VAL A 88 -33.05 -12.24 34.55
C VAL A 88 -32.48 -11.69 35.86
N GLY A 89 -33.24 -11.85 36.94
CA GLY A 89 -32.94 -11.30 38.26
C GLY A 89 -31.58 -11.75 38.79
N ALA A 90 -30.56 -10.94 38.55
CA ALA A 90 -29.34 -10.74 39.34
C ALA A 90 -28.23 -10.03 38.52
N HIS A 91 -28.26 -10.06 37.18
CA HIS A 91 -27.30 -9.35 36.34
C HIS A 91 -27.86 -9.00 34.94
N GLU A 92 -27.80 -7.72 34.55
CA GLU A 92 -27.99 -7.30 33.15
C GLU A 92 -26.84 -7.82 32.28
N ARG A 93 -27.08 -8.89 31.53
CA ARG A 93 -26.16 -9.30 30.48
C ARG A 93 -26.48 -8.51 29.21
N ARG A 94 -25.86 -7.34 29.05
CA ARG A 94 -25.98 -6.56 27.80
C ARG A 94 -25.42 -7.38 26.64
N LYS A 95 -26.30 -7.85 25.73
CA LYS A 95 -25.87 -8.36 24.43
C LYS A 95 -25.10 -7.24 23.72
N ARG A 96 -23.91 -7.53 23.19
CA ARG A 96 -23.14 -6.57 22.39
C ARG A 96 -23.89 -6.31 21.09
N GLY A 97 -24.78 -5.32 21.08
CA GLY A 97 -25.32 -4.75 19.86
C GLY A 97 -24.23 -4.02 19.06
N ARG A 98 -24.45 -3.84 17.75
CA ARG A 98 -23.54 -3.10 16.88
C ARG A 98 -23.46 -1.64 17.36
N LYS A 99 -22.25 -1.09 17.45
CA LYS A 99 -22.08 0.36 17.71
C LYS A 99 -22.70 1.15 16.55
N PRO A 100 -23.42 2.25 16.83
CA PRO A 100 -23.97 3.09 15.77
C PRO A 100 -22.86 3.61 14.86
N LEU A 101 -23.15 3.76 13.57
CA LEU A 101 -22.21 4.36 12.62
C LEU A 101 -22.02 5.85 12.95
N ASN A 102 -20.91 6.42 12.50
CA ASN A 102 -20.57 7.82 12.81
C ASN A 102 -21.69 8.77 12.33
N PRO A 103 -22.27 9.61 13.22
CA PRO A 103 -23.35 10.53 12.86
C PRO A 103 -22.94 11.58 11.82
N MET A 104 -21.64 11.87 11.67
CA MET A 104 -21.14 12.83 10.69
C MET A 104 -21.02 12.26 9.27
N LEU A 105 -21.18 10.95 9.09
CA LEU A 105 -21.22 10.37 7.74
C LEU A 105 -22.55 10.72 7.06
N PRO A 106 -22.51 11.09 5.76
CA PRO A 106 -23.73 11.37 5.01
C PRO A 106 -24.60 10.12 4.93
N ARG A 107 -25.91 10.28 5.10
CA ARG A 107 -26.91 9.22 5.04
C ARG A 107 -27.76 9.40 3.79
N GLU A 108 -27.74 8.42 2.91
CA GLU A 108 -28.70 8.29 1.82
C GLU A 108 -29.86 7.40 2.31
N VAL A 109 -31.06 7.97 2.43
CA VAL A 109 -32.23 7.25 2.95
C VAL A 109 -32.96 6.59 1.79
N VAL A 110 -32.85 5.26 1.68
CA VAL A 110 -33.62 4.45 0.74
C VAL A 110 -34.87 3.93 1.46
N ARG A 111 -36.05 4.39 1.06
CA ARG A 111 -37.34 3.92 1.59
C ARG A 111 -37.78 2.66 0.85
N HIS A 112 -38.03 1.59 1.60
CA HIS A 112 -38.65 0.37 1.08
C HIS A 112 -40.11 0.37 1.51
N GLU A 113 -41.03 0.37 0.55
CA GLU A 113 -42.47 0.39 0.82
C GLU A 113 -43.14 -0.87 0.25
N LEU A 114 -44.23 -1.31 0.89
CA LEU A 114 -45.06 -2.40 0.39
C LEU A 114 -45.63 -2.03 -1.00
N PRO A 115 -45.80 -2.99 -1.92
CA PRO A 115 -46.52 -2.74 -3.16
C PRO A 115 -47.97 -2.34 -2.87
N GLU A 116 -48.57 -1.50 -3.71
CA GLU A 116 -49.91 -0.94 -3.48
C GLU A 116 -50.99 -2.00 -3.22
N SER A 117 -50.86 -3.16 -3.86
CA SER A 117 -51.77 -4.30 -3.69
C SER A 117 -51.76 -4.92 -2.29
N GLU A 118 -50.69 -4.74 -1.53
CA GLU A 118 -50.49 -5.28 -0.18
C GLU A 118 -50.71 -4.22 0.91
N ARG A 119 -50.97 -2.96 0.53
CA ARG A 119 -51.29 -1.86 1.46
C ARG A 119 -52.75 -1.89 1.92
N VAL A 120 -53.36 -3.07 1.97
CA VAL A 120 -54.72 -3.28 2.45
C VAL A 120 -54.71 -4.32 3.55
N CYS A 121 -55.48 -4.08 4.61
CA CYS A 121 -55.55 -5.03 5.71
C CYS A 121 -56.27 -6.31 5.26
N ALA A 122 -55.64 -7.45 5.52
CA ALA A 122 -56.19 -8.75 5.18
C ALA A 122 -57.47 -9.11 5.98
N HIS A 123 -57.75 -8.42 7.08
CA HIS A 123 -58.89 -8.71 7.95
C HIS A 123 -60.15 -7.92 7.57
N ASP A 124 -59.99 -6.62 7.30
CA ASP A 124 -61.08 -5.65 7.16
C ASP A 124 -61.00 -4.80 5.88
N GLY A 125 -59.96 -5.00 5.05
CA GLY A 125 -59.85 -4.40 3.71
C GLY A 125 -59.51 -2.90 3.68
N HIS A 126 -59.34 -2.26 4.84
CA HIS A 126 -58.94 -0.85 4.92
C HIS A 126 -57.48 -0.64 4.49
N ALA A 127 -57.18 0.56 3.98
CA ALA A 127 -55.81 0.93 3.62
C ALA A 127 -54.91 1.00 4.86
N LEU A 128 -53.73 0.38 4.79
CA LEU A 128 -52.73 0.43 5.85
C LEU A 128 -52.09 1.82 5.93
N VAL A 129 -51.82 2.29 7.14
CA VAL A 129 -51.20 3.59 7.42
C VAL A 129 -49.77 3.40 7.93
N GLU A 130 -48.86 4.30 7.56
CA GLU A 130 -47.48 4.28 8.05
C GLU A 130 -47.43 4.63 9.55
N ILE A 131 -46.94 3.71 10.39
CA ILE A 131 -46.85 3.88 11.86
C ILE A 131 -45.40 4.12 12.30
N GLY A 132 -44.42 3.58 11.57
CA GLY A 132 -43.01 3.70 11.88
C GLY A 132 -42.15 3.01 10.82
N ALA A 133 -40.84 3.21 10.92
CA ALA A 133 -39.86 2.56 10.04
C ALA A 133 -38.78 1.90 10.89
N GLU A 134 -38.43 0.66 10.53
CA GLU A 134 -37.26 -0.01 11.07
C GLU A 134 -36.01 0.50 10.34
N ILE A 135 -35.08 1.09 11.08
CA ILE A 135 -33.88 1.74 10.51
C ILE A 135 -32.70 0.78 10.63
N SER A 136 -32.16 0.34 9.49
CA SER A 136 -30.89 -0.37 9.40
C SER A 136 -29.89 0.46 8.61
N GLU A 137 -28.71 0.71 9.21
CA GLU A 137 -27.63 1.46 8.56
C GLU A 137 -26.54 0.52 7.99
N GLN A 138 -26.08 0.82 6.78
CA GLN A 138 -24.98 0.10 6.12
C GLN A 138 -23.95 1.10 5.59
N PRO A 139 -22.64 0.83 5.74
CA PRO A 139 -21.60 1.66 5.14
C PRO A 139 -21.55 1.40 3.62
N ASP A 140 -21.83 2.42 2.82
CA ASP A 140 -21.59 2.41 1.38
C ASP A 140 -20.26 3.12 1.05
N ILE A 141 -19.52 2.58 0.08
CA ILE A 141 -18.19 3.09 -0.32
C ILE A 141 -18.28 3.59 -1.76
N VAL A 142 -18.26 4.90 -1.94
CA VAL A 142 -18.06 5.52 -3.26
C VAL A 142 -16.56 5.56 -3.56
N PRO A 143 -16.05 4.83 -4.57
CA PRO A 143 -14.63 4.80 -4.87
C PRO A 143 -14.08 6.14 -5.37
N GLN A 144 -12.77 6.22 -5.56
CA GLN A 144 -12.10 7.43 -6.04
C GLN A 144 -12.56 7.79 -7.45
N GLN A 145 -13.15 8.99 -7.60
CA GLN A 145 -13.60 9.52 -8.89
C GLN A 145 -12.58 10.54 -9.41
N VAL A 146 -12.17 10.41 -10.68
CA VAL A 146 -11.33 11.40 -11.37
C VAL A 146 -12.22 12.32 -12.20
N ARG A 147 -12.14 13.63 -11.95
CA ARG A 147 -12.88 14.66 -12.69
C ARG A 147 -11.95 15.76 -13.18
N VAL A 148 -12.30 16.38 -14.30
CA VAL A 148 -11.57 17.52 -14.88
C VAL A 148 -12.27 18.83 -14.50
N ILE A 149 -11.55 19.74 -13.85
CA ILE A 149 -12.03 21.10 -13.60
C ILE A 149 -11.59 21.99 -14.77
N GLN A 150 -12.54 22.38 -15.61
CA GLN A 150 -12.28 23.28 -16.72
C GLN A 150 -12.37 24.75 -16.25
N HIS A 151 -11.23 25.45 -16.24
CA HIS A 151 -11.19 26.87 -15.91
C HIS A 151 -11.36 27.73 -17.17
N GLN A 152 -12.56 28.28 -17.37
CA GLN A 152 -12.84 29.21 -18.46
C GLN A 152 -12.55 30.65 -18.02
N ARG A 153 -11.61 31.31 -18.72
CA ARG A 153 -11.23 32.70 -18.45
C ARG A 153 -11.95 33.62 -19.42
N ILE A 154 -12.96 34.33 -18.92
CA ILE A 154 -13.78 35.22 -19.73
C ILE A 154 -12.94 36.43 -20.16
N LYS A 155 -13.05 36.77 -21.44
CA LYS A 155 -12.46 37.96 -22.05
C LYS A 155 -13.58 38.99 -22.24
N HIS A 156 -13.32 40.23 -21.84
CA HIS A 156 -14.20 41.36 -22.07
C HIS A 156 -13.53 42.33 -23.04
N ALA A 157 -14.29 42.92 -23.96
CA ALA A 157 -13.81 43.94 -24.88
C ALA A 157 -14.64 45.23 -24.70
N CYS A 158 -14.04 46.40 -24.87
CA CYS A 158 -14.84 47.64 -24.95
C CYS A 158 -15.63 47.64 -26.26
N PRO A 159 -16.96 47.82 -26.24
CA PRO A 159 -17.73 47.98 -27.47
C PRO A 159 -17.42 49.30 -28.20
N CYS A 160 -16.71 50.22 -27.53
CA CYS A 160 -16.46 51.58 -28.00
C CYS A 160 -15.27 51.73 -28.95
N CYS A 161 -14.26 50.86 -28.85
CA CYS A 161 -12.98 51.11 -29.52
C CYS A 161 -12.21 49.85 -29.94
N ASP A 162 -12.74 48.63 -29.72
CA ASP A 162 -12.10 47.33 -30.01
C ASP A 162 -10.68 47.09 -29.42
N LEU A 163 -10.06 48.12 -28.82
CA LEU A 163 -8.70 48.11 -28.28
C LEU A 163 -8.66 47.69 -26.80
N GLY A 164 -9.80 47.73 -26.10
CA GLY A 164 -9.89 47.49 -24.66
C GLY A 164 -10.19 46.03 -24.29
N ILE A 165 -9.36 45.06 -24.71
CA ILE A 165 -9.54 43.65 -24.32
C ILE A 165 -8.92 43.38 -22.94
N LYS A 166 -9.76 42.99 -21.97
CA LYS A 166 -9.34 42.55 -20.63
C LYS A 166 -9.66 41.07 -20.45
N VAL A 167 -8.69 40.30 -19.97
CA VAL A 167 -8.86 38.88 -19.70
C VAL A 167 -8.84 38.65 -18.19
N THR A 168 -9.82 37.92 -17.68
CA THR A 168 -9.84 37.52 -16.27
C THR A 168 -8.53 36.80 -15.91
N PRO A 169 -7.80 37.18 -14.85
CA PRO A 169 -6.55 36.52 -14.47
C PRO A 169 -6.80 35.05 -14.09
N ALA A 170 -5.79 34.21 -14.25
CA ALA A 170 -5.88 32.84 -13.78
C ALA A 170 -5.81 32.81 -12.24
N PRO A 171 -6.54 31.90 -11.56
CA PRO A 171 -6.40 31.74 -10.12
C PRO A 171 -4.97 31.34 -9.77
N SER A 172 -4.49 31.83 -8.62
CA SER A 172 -3.20 31.42 -8.05
C SER A 172 -3.25 29.93 -7.72
N ARG A 173 -2.19 29.21 -8.09
CA ARG A 173 -2.03 27.79 -7.78
C ARG A 173 -0.68 27.57 -7.13
N ILE A 174 -0.60 26.55 -6.28
CA ILE A 174 0.65 26.19 -5.58
C ILE A 174 1.77 25.85 -6.58
N ILE A 175 1.42 25.16 -7.68
CA ILE A 175 2.31 24.95 -8.82
C ILE A 175 1.79 25.80 -9.98
N PRO A 176 2.53 26.83 -10.42
CA PRO A 176 2.14 27.64 -11.57
C PRO A 176 1.94 26.76 -12.81
N LYS A 177 0.76 26.87 -13.44
CA LYS A 177 0.35 26.06 -14.61
C LYS A 177 0.42 24.53 -14.34
N GLY A 178 0.31 24.12 -13.09
CA GLY A 178 0.27 22.70 -12.70
C GLY A 178 -0.97 22.00 -13.27
N LEU A 179 -0.82 20.71 -13.58
CA LEU A 179 -1.88 19.86 -14.11
C LEU A 179 -2.91 19.46 -13.04
N LEU A 180 -2.45 19.29 -11.80
CA LEU A 180 -3.26 18.80 -10.68
C LEU A 180 -3.79 19.97 -9.86
N THR A 181 -5.00 19.80 -9.33
CA THR A 181 -5.59 20.71 -8.34
C THR A 181 -4.92 20.52 -6.97
N GLU A 182 -5.08 21.50 -6.10
CA GLU A 182 -4.55 21.46 -4.73
C GLU A 182 -5.08 20.24 -3.95
N SER A 183 -6.37 19.90 -4.12
CA SER A 183 -6.96 18.71 -3.50
C SER A 183 -6.38 17.41 -4.07
N ALA A 184 -6.13 17.34 -5.38
CA ALA A 184 -5.50 16.16 -5.99
C ALA A 184 -4.03 16.02 -5.54
N LEU A 185 -3.31 17.13 -5.42
CA LEU A 185 -1.95 17.14 -4.88
C LEU A 185 -1.92 16.68 -3.42
N ALA A 186 -2.83 17.18 -2.58
CA ALA A 186 -2.96 16.76 -1.19
C ALA A 186 -3.23 15.26 -1.08
N TRP A 187 -4.18 14.74 -1.87
CA TRP A 187 -4.46 13.30 -1.93
C TRP A 187 -3.23 12.47 -2.33
N VAL A 188 -2.50 12.87 -3.38
CA VAL A 188 -1.26 12.16 -3.80
C VAL A 188 -0.21 12.15 -2.69
N VAL A 189 -0.04 13.26 -1.96
CA VAL A 189 0.91 13.36 -0.85
C VAL A 189 0.49 12.44 0.30
N VAL A 190 -0.78 12.47 0.71
CA VAL A 190 -1.32 11.60 1.76
C VAL A 190 -1.17 10.13 1.36
N SER A 191 -1.61 9.76 0.16
CA SER A 191 -1.49 8.37 -0.31
C SER A 191 -0.05 7.89 -0.41
N LYS A 192 0.89 8.75 -0.79
CA LYS A 192 2.31 8.39 -0.86
C LYS A 192 2.92 8.15 0.52
N PHE A 193 2.65 9.05 1.48
CA PHE A 193 3.39 9.09 2.74
C PHE A 193 2.63 8.51 3.93
N ALA A 194 1.31 8.73 4.02
CA ALA A 194 0.46 8.16 5.07
C ALA A 194 0.03 6.72 4.74
N ASP A 195 -0.42 6.48 3.50
CA ASP A 195 -0.89 5.15 3.07
C ASP A 195 0.23 4.26 2.50
N ALA A 196 1.47 4.76 2.49
CA ALA A 196 2.65 4.08 1.95
C ALA A 196 2.48 3.56 0.50
N LEU A 197 1.64 4.20 -0.32
CA LEU A 197 1.41 3.80 -1.70
C LEU A 197 2.53 4.33 -2.60
N PRO A 198 3.30 3.44 -3.27
CA PRO A 198 4.30 3.89 -4.22
C PRO A 198 3.64 4.68 -5.36
N LEU A 199 4.33 5.72 -5.87
CA LEU A 199 3.78 6.60 -6.91
C LEU A 199 3.33 5.86 -8.18
N TYR A 200 3.96 4.74 -8.53
CA TYR A 200 3.53 3.92 -9.67
C TYR A 200 2.17 3.23 -9.41
N ARG A 201 1.90 2.85 -8.16
CA ARG A 201 0.63 2.24 -7.74
C ARG A 201 -0.48 3.29 -7.69
N ILE A 202 -0.14 4.51 -7.26
CA ILE A 202 -1.05 5.67 -7.34
C ILE A 202 -1.40 5.98 -8.79
N ALA A 203 -0.41 6.01 -9.70
CA ALA A 203 -0.66 6.19 -11.13
C ALA A 203 -1.58 5.09 -11.69
N ALA A 204 -1.31 3.82 -11.36
CA ALA A 204 -2.16 2.70 -11.78
C ALA A 204 -3.57 2.76 -11.18
N LEU A 205 -3.73 3.34 -9.98
CA LEU A 205 -5.04 3.60 -9.40
C LEU A 205 -5.78 4.67 -10.21
N LEU A 206 -5.16 5.81 -10.47
CA LEU A 206 -5.79 6.90 -11.23
C LEU A 206 -6.21 6.43 -12.62
N HIS A 207 -5.37 5.63 -13.28
CA HIS A 207 -5.68 5.06 -14.59
C HIS A 207 -6.94 4.18 -14.57
N ARG A 208 -7.18 3.42 -13.49
CA ARG A 208 -8.42 2.61 -13.34
C ARG A 208 -9.70 3.45 -13.33
N PHE A 209 -9.59 4.71 -12.94
CA PHE A 209 -10.70 5.66 -12.90
C PHE A 209 -10.65 6.70 -14.03
N GLY A 210 -9.90 6.42 -15.11
CA GLY A 210 -9.83 7.28 -16.31
C GLY A 210 -8.82 8.43 -16.22
N GLY A 211 -8.02 8.51 -15.14
CA GLY A 211 -6.95 9.49 -14.98
C GLY A 211 -5.63 8.98 -15.55
N ASP A 212 -5.24 9.44 -16.75
CA ASP A 212 -3.93 9.11 -17.33
C ASP A 212 -2.84 10.06 -16.83
N LEU A 213 -2.06 9.61 -15.84
CA LEU A 213 -0.96 10.37 -15.24
C LEU A 213 0.27 9.50 -15.09
N SER A 214 1.39 9.97 -15.65
CA SER A 214 2.66 9.27 -15.50
C SER A 214 3.19 9.36 -14.06
N ARG A 215 3.91 8.31 -13.64
CA ARG A 215 4.69 8.31 -12.39
C ARG A 215 5.64 9.52 -12.30
N GLY A 216 6.22 9.93 -13.42
CA GLY A 216 7.13 11.07 -13.50
C GLY A 216 6.42 12.38 -13.19
N THR A 217 5.21 12.57 -13.73
CA THR A 217 4.36 13.73 -13.45
C THR A 217 4.00 13.80 -11.97
N LEU A 218 3.61 12.68 -11.35
CA LEU A 218 3.32 12.62 -9.92
C LEU A 218 4.57 12.93 -9.07
N ALA A 219 5.72 12.36 -9.40
CA ALA A 219 6.97 12.61 -8.69
C ALA A 219 7.38 14.09 -8.75
N ALA A 220 7.35 14.68 -9.94
CA ALA A 220 7.65 16.11 -10.12
C ALA A 220 6.67 17.00 -9.34
N SER A 221 5.39 16.62 -9.32
CA SER A 221 4.36 17.34 -8.57
C SER A 221 4.61 17.30 -7.07
N VAL A 222 4.91 16.12 -6.51
CA VAL A 222 5.23 15.95 -5.08
C VAL A 222 6.46 16.78 -4.67
N VAL A 223 7.51 16.80 -5.48
CA VAL A 223 8.71 17.60 -5.21
C VAL A 223 8.36 19.09 -5.18
N ARG A 224 7.62 19.59 -6.18
CA ARG A 224 7.25 21.00 -6.24
C ARG A 224 6.32 21.42 -5.10
N VAL A 225 5.38 20.56 -4.70
CA VAL A 225 4.57 20.80 -3.50
C VAL A 225 5.45 20.90 -2.27
N GLY A 226 6.38 19.95 -2.08
CA GLY A 226 7.33 19.97 -0.96
C GLY A 226 8.12 21.26 -0.88
N MET A 227 8.62 21.76 -2.02
CA MET A 227 9.31 23.06 -2.09
C MET A 227 8.38 24.23 -1.74
N ALA A 228 7.14 24.22 -2.24
CA ALA A 228 6.19 25.30 -2.02
C ALA A 228 5.71 25.37 -0.56
N VAL A 229 5.60 24.24 0.14
CA VAL A 229 5.19 24.18 1.56
C VAL A 229 6.37 24.26 2.53
N GLN A 230 7.61 24.42 2.05
CA GLN A 230 8.79 24.51 2.91
C GLN A 230 8.68 25.58 4.02
N PRO A 231 8.10 26.78 3.78
CA PRO A 231 7.90 27.75 4.87
C PRO A 231 7.01 27.24 6.00
N LEU A 232 5.97 26.46 5.67
CA LEU A 232 5.10 25.84 6.67
C LEU A 232 5.83 24.74 7.44
N ILE A 233 6.65 23.93 6.75
CA ILE A 233 7.50 22.92 7.40
C ILE A 233 8.48 23.58 8.38
N ASN A 234 9.04 24.74 8.03
CA ASN A 234 9.93 25.48 8.91
C ASN A 234 9.18 25.98 10.16
N LEU A 235 8.00 26.58 10.01
CA LEU A 235 7.18 27.01 11.15
C LEU A 235 6.78 25.85 12.07
N MET A 236 6.45 24.69 11.50
CA MET A 236 6.18 23.48 12.27
C MET A 236 7.42 23.02 13.05
N ARG A 237 8.61 23.15 12.46
CA ARG A 237 9.87 22.84 13.14
C ARG A 237 10.13 23.81 14.28
N ASP A 238 9.97 25.11 14.06
CA ASP A 238 10.17 26.13 15.09
C ASP A 238 9.25 25.84 16.29
N HIS A 239 7.97 25.56 16.02
CA HIS A 239 7.02 25.19 17.07
C HIS A 239 7.38 23.89 17.80
N LEU A 240 7.92 22.89 17.09
CA LEU A 240 8.41 21.66 17.71
C LEU A 240 9.61 21.92 18.63
N LEU A 241 10.50 22.84 18.25
CA LEU A 241 11.69 23.20 19.04
C LEU A 241 11.39 24.14 20.21
N GLU A 242 10.26 24.84 20.20
CA GLU A 242 9.76 25.64 21.33
C GLU A 242 9.22 24.78 22.49
N ALA A 243 8.94 23.49 22.25
CA ALA A 243 8.39 22.62 23.27
C ALA A 243 9.42 22.27 24.36
N ASP A 244 8.99 22.25 25.63
CA ASP A 244 9.83 21.88 26.78
C ASP A 244 10.47 20.50 26.64
N ILE A 245 9.77 19.59 25.96
CA ILE A 245 10.17 18.21 25.73
C ILE A 245 9.94 17.86 24.27
N VAL A 246 10.97 17.31 23.62
CA VAL A 246 10.90 16.75 22.27
C VAL A 246 11.26 15.28 22.33
N TYR A 247 10.34 14.42 21.89
CA TYR A 247 10.59 13.01 21.67
C TYR A 247 11.24 12.81 20.30
N GLY A 248 12.23 11.94 20.23
CA GLY A 248 12.92 11.60 18.99
C GLY A 248 13.19 10.10 18.93
N ASP A 249 12.91 9.47 17.80
CA ASP A 249 13.28 8.09 17.52
C ASP A 249 14.00 7.99 16.16
N GLU A 250 15.03 7.17 16.10
CA GLU A 250 15.86 6.99 14.90
C GLU A 250 15.56 5.65 14.25
N THR A 251 15.25 5.67 12.95
CA THR A 251 15.11 4.46 12.14
C THR A 251 16.20 4.44 11.08
N THR A 252 16.99 3.37 11.03
CA THR A 252 18.01 3.21 9.99
C THR A 252 17.38 2.83 8.66
N VAL A 253 17.73 3.56 7.61
CA VAL A 253 17.28 3.33 6.23
C VAL A 253 18.48 3.25 5.29
N GLN A 254 18.31 2.54 4.17
CA GLN A 254 19.28 2.53 3.08
C GLN A 254 18.78 3.40 1.94
N VAL A 255 19.53 4.44 1.59
CA VAL A 255 19.18 5.35 0.51
C VAL A 255 20.03 4.98 -0.71
N LEU A 256 19.37 4.50 -1.76
CA LEU A 256 20.03 3.89 -2.92
C LEU A 256 20.91 4.86 -3.73
N LYS A 257 20.62 6.16 -3.71
CA LYS A 257 21.28 7.18 -4.55
C LYS A 257 21.68 8.41 -3.74
N GLU A 258 22.51 8.22 -2.72
CA GLU A 258 23.14 9.35 -2.01
C GLU A 258 24.40 9.84 -2.73
N PRO A 259 24.52 11.15 -3.02
CA PRO A 259 25.74 11.70 -3.59
C PRO A 259 26.96 11.46 -2.67
N GLY A 260 28.01 10.85 -3.21
CA GLY A 260 29.26 10.60 -2.48
C GLY A 260 29.19 9.46 -1.46
N ARG A 261 28.19 8.57 -1.53
CA ARG A 261 28.02 7.47 -0.57
C ARG A 261 27.59 6.17 -1.26
N ALA A 262 28.09 5.04 -0.74
CA ALA A 262 27.67 3.72 -1.20
C ALA A 262 26.24 3.41 -0.73
N ALA A 263 25.43 2.77 -1.59
CA ALA A 263 24.03 2.42 -1.30
C ALA A 263 23.84 1.50 -0.08
N GLN A 264 24.89 0.75 0.32
CA GLN A 264 24.84 -0.13 1.49
C GLN A 264 25.09 0.61 2.82
N ARG A 265 25.48 1.88 2.78
CA ARG A 265 25.77 2.64 3.99
C ARG A 265 24.46 3.07 4.66
N LYS A 266 24.41 2.97 5.99
CA LYS A 266 23.25 3.34 6.79
C LYS A 266 23.04 4.86 6.78
N SER A 267 21.83 5.27 6.47
CA SER A 267 21.30 6.62 6.71
C SER A 267 20.23 6.54 7.79
N TYR A 268 19.88 7.67 8.38
CA TYR A 268 18.97 7.72 9.52
C TYR A 268 17.76 8.56 9.14
N MET A 269 16.57 8.09 9.52
CA MET A 269 15.34 8.87 9.51
C MET A 269 14.97 9.13 10.97
N TRP A 270 14.90 10.41 11.35
CA TRP A 270 14.50 10.86 12.67
C TRP A 270 13.03 11.21 12.68
N ALA A 271 12.24 10.50 13.49
CA ALA A 271 10.87 10.87 13.81
C ALA A 271 10.87 11.70 15.10
N GLN A 272 10.41 12.94 15.02
CA GLN A 272 10.35 13.86 16.16
C GLN A 272 8.91 14.26 16.47
N MET A 273 8.60 14.41 17.76
CA MET A 273 7.30 14.88 18.24
C MET A 273 7.48 15.77 19.47
N ASN A 274 6.73 16.87 19.54
CA ASN A 274 6.66 17.67 20.76
C ASN A 274 5.85 16.96 21.85
N GLY A 275 6.26 17.13 23.11
CA GLY A 275 5.58 16.58 24.28
C GLY A 275 4.53 17.51 24.88
N THR A 276 4.53 18.79 24.52
CA THR A 276 3.60 19.80 25.02
C THR A 276 3.03 20.63 23.87
N GLY A 277 1.78 21.07 24.01
CA GLY A 277 1.08 21.87 22.99
C GLY A 277 0.40 21.05 21.88
N PRO A 278 -0.03 21.71 20.78
CA PRO A 278 -0.59 21.04 19.61
C PRO A 278 0.40 20.03 19.00
N PRO A 279 -0.01 18.79 18.71
CA PRO A 279 0.93 17.75 18.30
C PRO A 279 1.50 18.03 16.90
N VAL A 280 2.83 18.14 16.83
CA VAL A 280 3.64 18.23 15.61
C VAL A 280 4.45 16.96 15.47
N ARG A 281 4.39 16.34 14.29
CA ARG A 281 5.21 15.16 13.94
C ARG A 281 6.06 15.47 12.74
N MET A 282 7.37 15.36 12.88
CA MET A 282 8.34 15.63 11.82
C MET A 282 9.23 14.44 11.53
N PHE A 283 9.53 14.24 10.25
CA PHE A 283 10.47 13.23 9.79
C PHE A 283 11.63 13.92 9.08
N VAL A 284 12.86 13.69 9.55
CA VAL A 284 14.07 14.33 9.02
C VAL A 284 15.10 13.27 8.68
N SER A 285 15.64 13.31 7.46
CA SER A 285 16.73 12.42 7.08
C SER A 285 18.09 13.00 7.48
N ALA A 286 18.96 12.15 8.04
CA ALA A 286 20.30 12.49 8.45
C ALA A 286 21.31 11.45 7.94
N ARG A 287 22.54 11.90 7.63
CA ARG A 287 23.64 11.02 7.19
C ARG A 287 24.37 10.38 8.38
N SER A 288 24.26 10.98 9.56
CA SER A 288 24.82 10.55 10.83
C SER A 288 23.71 10.21 11.83
N SER A 289 24.05 9.46 12.87
CA SER A 289 23.19 9.18 14.03
C SER A 289 23.00 10.37 14.96
N THR A 290 23.39 11.56 14.52
CA THR A 290 23.13 12.82 15.20
C THR A 290 22.36 13.70 14.22
N PRO A 291 21.15 14.17 14.58
CA PRO A 291 20.46 15.15 13.75
C PRO A 291 21.32 16.41 13.68
N SER A 292 21.47 16.98 12.49
CA SER A 292 22.07 18.29 12.35
C SER A 292 21.12 19.30 12.96
N SER A 293 21.60 20.04 13.97
CA SER A 293 20.93 21.19 14.61
C SER A 293 20.41 22.17 13.58
#